data_AF-A0A817I1Z3-F1
#
_entry.id   AF-A0A817I1Z3-F1
#
_cell.length_a   1.000
_cell.length_b   1.000
_cell.length_c   1.000
_cell.angle_alpha   90.00
_cell.angle_beta   90.00
_cell.angle_gamma   90.00
#
_symmetry.space_group_name_H-M   'P 1'
#
loop_
_entity.id
_entity.type
_entity.pdbx_description
1 polymer ?
#
loop_
_entity_poly.entity_id
_entity_poly.type
_entity_poly.pdbx_seq_one_letter_code
_entity_poly.pdbx_strand_id
1 'polypeptide(L)'
;MVLDAFVDKFVADHIEPKKYIIKNMTHYNNPLNRLIELCHQQSQTPNELLAHLFARCVNEIRPDKDELLRETFLEPARDTCTYVILFNDCFASLPIRQETLNQLNDIWSTWERQQLTYEQLWRKKHYHADQEYCFNKIWDAVGKYNGRQYQIGVLFDTAHKDMMEKTRTKEKITTCLNEYCDRANDKQKYLNLLIEMQRQLERSVINQIQIPPELKQLVP
;
A
#
# COMPACT_ATOMS: atom_id res chain seq x y z
N MET A 1 20.12 15.56 32.95
CA MET A 1 20.13 17.03 33.07
C MET A 1 20.79 17.72 31.88
N VAL A 2 22.10 17.56 31.59
CA VAL A 2 22.73 18.23 30.43
C VAL A 2 22.33 17.58 29.10
N LEU A 3 22.24 16.25 29.07
CA LEU A 3 21.85 15.49 27.89
C LEU A 3 20.40 15.80 27.46
N ASP A 4 19.46 15.77 28.42
CA ASP A 4 18.05 16.08 28.16
C ASP A 4 17.87 17.50 27.61
N ALA A 5 18.55 18.48 28.20
CA ALA A 5 18.50 19.87 27.73
C ALA A 5 19.05 20.03 26.30
N PHE A 6 20.08 19.25 25.93
CA PHE A 6 20.59 19.25 24.56
C PHE A 6 19.59 18.61 23.59
N VAL A 7 19.03 17.46 23.95
CA VAL A 7 18.05 16.74 23.13
C VAL A 7 16.80 17.59 22.91
N ASP A 8 16.30 18.26 23.94
CA ASP A 8 15.12 19.11 23.84
C ASP A 8 15.40 20.35 22.97
N LYS A 9 16.60 20.93 23.08
CA LYS A 9 17.04 22.00 22.17
C LYS A 9 17.12 21.53 20.72
N PHE A 10 17.67 20.33 20.47
CA PHE A 10 17.72 19.75 19.13
C PHE A 10 16.31 19.56 18.55
N VAL A 11 15.36 19.08 19.35
CA VAL A 11 13.97 18.91 18.93
C VAL A 11 13.36 20.26 18.54
N ALA A 12 13.50 21.28 19.39
CA ALA A 12 12.99 22.62 19.13
C ALA A 12 13.63 23.29 17.89
N ASP A 13 14.94 23.11 17.68
CA ASP A 13 15.67 23.81 16.63
C ASP A 13 15.63 23.08 15.27
N HIS A 14 15.45 21.74 15.27
CA HIS A 14 15.67 20.92 14.08
C HIS A 14 14.54 19.94 13.74
N ILE A 15 13.66 19.60 14.69
CA ILE A 15 12.57 18.64 14.47
C ILE A 15 11.24 19.36 14.33
N GLU A 16 10.81 20.11 15.35
CA GLU A 16 9.50 20.80 15.32
C GLU A 16 9.33 21.75 14.12
N PRO A 17 10.31 22.62 13.78
CA PRO A 17 10.17 23.55 12.66
C PRO A 17 10.16 22.85 11.30
N LYS A 18 10.63 21.59 11.27
CA LYS A 18 10.91 20.80 10.07
C LYS A 18 10.15 19.48 10.07
N LYS A 19 9.08 19.37 10.87
CA LYS A 19 8.31 18.14 11.02
C LYS A 19 7.76 17.62 9.68
N TYR A 20 7.44 18.51 8.76
CA TYR A 20 6.95 18.14 7.42
C TYR A 20 8.02 17.47 6.53
N ILE A 21 9.33 17.67 6.79
CA ILE A 21 10.40 17.05 6.00
C ILE A 21 11.00 15.80 6.64
N ILE A 22 10.71 15.50 7.91
CA ILE A 22 11.39 14.41 8.63
C ILE A 22 11.11 13.03 8.01
N LYS A 23 9.93 12.88 7.40
CA LYS A 23 9.53 11.68 6.66
C LYS A 23 10.07 11.65 5.22
N ASN A 24 10.59 12.76 4.70
CA ASN A 24 11.12 12.84 3.34
C ASN A 24 12.60 12.43 3.31
N MET A 25 12.87 11.15 3.01
CA MET A 25 14.23 10.61 3.03
C MET A 25 15.08 11.03 1.82
N THR A 26 14.53 11.79 0.87
CA THR A 26 15.33 12.40 -0.21
C THR A 26 15.84 13.80 0.15
N HIS A 27 15.28 14.42 1.20
CA HIS A 27 15.61 15.79 1.53
C HIS A 27 17.01 15.89 2.17
N TYR A 28 17.91 16.63 1.52
CA TYR A 28 19.33 16.73 1.91
C TYR A 28 19.56 17.20 3.37
N ASN A 29 18.69 18.08 3.85
CA ASN A 29 18.73 18.59 5.23
C ASN A 29 17.77 17.85 6.18
N ASN A 30 17.37 16.62 5.85
CA ASN A 30 16.55 15.81 6.75
C ASN A 30 17.39 15.41 7.97
N PRO A 31 17.01 15.84 9.20
CA PRO A 31 17.76 15.51 10.41
C PRO A 31 17.82 13.99 10.66
N LEU A 32 16.77 13.24 10.32
CA LEU A 32 16.76 11.78 10.49
C LEU A 32 17.76 11.10 9.56
N ASN A 33 17.85 11.51 8.29
CA ASN A 33 18.84 10.97 7.36
C ASN A 33 20.27 11.17 7.87
N ARG A 34 20.57 12.35 8.42
CA ARG A 34 21.88 12.63 9.01
C ARG A 34 22.17 11.75 10.22
N LEU A 35 21.18 11.52 11.08
CA LEU A 35 21.33 10.61 12.21
C LEU A 35 21.54 9.16 11.75
N ILE A 36 20.84 8.71 10.70
CA ILE A 36 21.06 7.39 10.07
C ILE A 36 22.48 7.27 9.52
N GLU A 37 22.96 8.28 8.78
CA GLU A 37 24.34 8.33 8.26
C GLU A 37 25.37 8.23 9.39
N LEU A 38 25.17 8.96 10.49
CA LEU A 38 26.03 8.92 11.66
C LEU A 38 26.00 7.56 12.38
N CYS A 39 24.84 6.92 12.46
CA CYS A 39 24.72 5.56 13.02
C CYS A 39 25.55 4.55 12.20
N HIS A 40 25.53 4.64 10.87
CA HIS A 40 26.31 3.76 9.99
C HIS A 40 27.82 3.98 10.09
N GLN A 41 28.25 5.21 10.40
CA GLN A 41 29.67 5.54 10.58
C GLN A 41 30.24 5.06 11.91
N GLN A 42 29.39 4.82 12.93
CA GLN A 42 29.81 4.34 14.25
C GLN A 42 29.85 2.81 14.28
N SER A 43 31.00 2.24 13.94
CA SER A 43 31.15 0.79 13.78
C SER A 43 31.42 0.01 15.08
N GLN A 44 31.72 0.66 16.22
CA GLN A 44 32.28 -0.08 17.37
C GLN A 44 31.87 0.36 18.78
N THR A 45 31.20 1.50 18.99
CA THR A 45 30.80 1.94 20.33
C THR A 45 29.39 2.53 20.34
N PRO A 46 28.50 2.09 21.26
CA PRO A 46 27.17 2.69 21.40
C PRO A 46 27.31 4.16 21.77
N ASN A 47 26.72 5.05 20.96
CA ASN A 47 26.64 6.47 21.28
C ASN A 47 25.28 6.79 21.88
N GLU A 48 25.27 7.02 23.19
CA GLU A 48 24.07 7.29 23.98
C GLU A 48 23.33 8.54 23.49
N LEU A 49 24.05 9.63 23.18
CA LEU A 49 23.47 10.85 22.62
C LEU A 49 22.76 10.57 21.29
N LEU A 50 23.42 9.85 20.38
CA LEU A 50 22.84 9.50 19.08
C LEU A 50 21.57 8.65 19.25
N ALA A 51 21.57 7.69 20.17
CA ALA A 51 20.40 6.89 20.49
C ALA A 51 19.22 7.75 21.01
N HIS A 52 19.49 8.72 21.89
CA HIS A 52 18.45 9.64 22.37
C HIS A 52 17.89 10.54 21.27
N LEU A 53 18.75 11.11 20.41
CA LEU A 53 18.32 11.94 19.28
C LEU A 53 17.49 11.12 18.28
N PHE A 54 17.93 9.89 17.97
CA PHE A 54 17.22 8.99 17.09
C PHE A 54 15.84 8.61 17.64
N ALA A 55 15.75 8.27 18.93
CA ALA A 55 14.49 7.94 19.59
C ALA A 55 13.48 9.10 19.54
N ARG A 56 13.94 10.36 19.66
CA ARG A 56 13.07 11.53 19.49
C ARG A 56 12.54 11.64 18.06
N CYS A 57 13.40 11.50 17.05
CA CYS A 57 12.97 11.54 15.64
C CYS A 57 11.96 10.43 15.31
N VAL A 58 12.16 9.23 15.86
CA VAL A 58 11.28 8.08 15.65
C VAL A 58 9.83 8.34 16.08
N ASN A 59 9.61 9.10 17.16
CA ASN A 59 8.26 9.45 17.60
C ASN A 59 7.49 10.29 16.56
N GLU A 60 8.21 11.05 15.72
CA GLU A 60 7.63 11.98 14.75
C GLU A 60 7.39 11.35 13.37
N ILE A 61 8.03 10.22 13.07
CA ILE A 61 7.99 9.61 11.74
C ILE A 61 6.96 8.49 11.61
N ARG A 62 6.15 8.24 12.64
CA ARG A 62 5.13 7.17 12.62
C ARG A 62 4.23 7.32 11.38
N PRO A 63 4.26 6.35 10.45
CA PRO A 63 3.43 6.42 9.27
C PRO A 63 1.98 6.14 9.66
N ASP A 64 1.05 6.95 9.16
CA ASP A 64 -0.38 6.65 9.27
C ASP A 64 -0.81 5.61 8.22
N LYS A 65 -2.08 5.18 8.29
CA LYS A 65 -2.60 4.13 7.42
C LYS A 65 -2.60 4.53 5.93
N ASP A 66 -2.87 5.80 5.63
CA ASP A 66 -2.93 6.29 4.24
C ASP A 66 -1.52 6.44 3.68
N GLU A 67 -0.58 6.90 4.50
CA GLU A 67 0.85 6.92 4.18
C GLU A 67 1.40 5.51 3.93
N LEU A 68 1.07 4.53 4.78
CA LEU A 68 1.46 3.13 4.56
C LEU A 68 0.92 2.60 3.24
N LEU A 69 -0.36 2.82 2.96
CA LEU A 69 -0.96 2.39 1.69
C LEU A 69 -0.27 3.09 0.50
N ARG A 70 0.02 4.39 0.63
CA ARG A 70 0.72 5.13 -0.41
C ARG A 70 2.13 4.57 -0.64
N GLU A 71 2.94 4.46 0.41
CA GLU A 71 4.36 4.13 0.32
C GLU A 71 4.66 2.65 0.10
N THR A 72 3.72 1.76 0.41
CA THR A 72 3.90 0.31 0.21
C THR A 72 3.14 -0.25 -0.98
N PHE A 73 2.21 0.52 -1.53
CA PHE A 73 1.35 0.06 -2.60
C PHE A 73 1.16 1.10 -3.70
N LEU A 74 0.70 2.31 -3.44
CA LEU A 74 0.40 3.25 -4.53
C LEU A 74 1.66 3.75 -5.27
N GLU A 75 2.72 3.98 -4.51
CA GLU A 75 3.99 4.58 -4.94
C GLU A 75 5.17 3.94 -4.16
N PRO A 76 5.40 2.61 -4.29
CA PRO A 76 6.46 1.95 -3.55
C PRO A 76 7.84 2.36 -4.06
N ALA A 77 8.67 2.91 -3.19
CA ALA A 77 10.02 3.34 -3.50
C ALA A 77 10.97 3.19 -2.31
N ARG A 78 12.28 3.12 -2.60
CA ARG A 78 13.34 2.85 -1.59
C ARG A 78 13.59 4.01 -0.64
N ASP A 79 13.22 5.21 -1.04
CA ASP A 79 13.38 6.47 -0.33
C ASP A 79 12.11 6.88 0.44
N THR A 80 11.09 6.02 0.45
CA THR A 80 9.93 6.23 1.33
C THR A 80 10.32 6.00 2.78
N CYS A 81 9.66 6.72 3.70
CA CYS A 81 9.86 6.58 5.14
C CYS A 81 9.62 5.13 5.57
N THR A 82 8.54 4.52 5.07
CA THR A 82 8.17 3.14 5.38
C THR A 82 9.24 2.16 4.93
N TYR A 83 9.77 2.27 3.71
CA TYR A 83 10.84 1.38 3.24
C TYR A 83 12.10 1.51 4.10
N VAL A 84 12.49 2.75 4.45
CA VAL A 84 13.65 3.00 5.31
C VAL A 84 13.45 2.39 6.71
N ILE A 85 12.28 2.58 7.34
CA ILE A 85 11.94 1.97 8.63
C ILE A 85 12.05 0.44 8.57
N LEU A 86 11.60 -0.18 7.47
CA LEU A 86 11.58 -1.64 7.35
C LEU A 86 12.95 -2.27 7.09
N PHE A 87 13.84 -1.57 6.38
CA PHE A 87 15.05 -2.18 5.82
C PHE A 87 16.38 -1.54 6.23
N ASN A 88 16.37 -0.39 6.92
CA ASN A 88 17.59 0.20 7.45
C ASN A 88 17.88 -0.34 8.85
N ASP A 89 19.12 -0.80 9.07
CA ASP A 89 19.53 -1.46 10.31
C ASP A 89 19.38 -0.59 11.56
N CYS A 90 19.40 0.74 11.41
CA CYS A 90 19.16 1.68 12.50
C CYS A 90 17.79 1.49 13.16
N PHE A 91 16.81 0.94 12.43
CA PHE A 91 15.46 0.68 12.93
C PHE A 91 15.26 -0.78 13.36
N ALA A 92 16.25 -1.65 13.19
CA ALA A 92 16.06 -3.09 13.31
C ALA A 92 15.55 -3.53 14.69
N SER A 93 16.02 -2.88 15.75
CA SER A 93 15.65 -3.14 17.15
C SER A 93 14.57 -2.19 17.69
N LEU A 94 14.06 -1.27 16.88
CA LEU A 94 13.15 -0.22 17.35
C LEU A 94 11.68 -0.63 17.26
N PRO A 95 10.84 -0.24 18.25
CA PRO A 95 9.41 -0.56 18.24
C PRO A 95 8.67 -0.11 16.99
N ILE A 96 9.05 1.03 16.40
CA ILE A 96 8.39 1.58 15.21
C ILE A 96 8.40 0.61 14.02
N ARG A 97 9.46 -0.20 13.87
CA ARG A 97 9.54 -1.20 12.80
C ARG A 97 8.49 -2.28 13.01
N GLN A 98 8.34 -2.75 14.25
CA GLN A 98 7.34 -3.73 14.63
C GLN A 98 5.91 -3.17 14.48
N GLU A 99 5.68 -1.93 14.94
CA GLU A 99 4.42 -1.20 14.77
C GLU A 99 4.05 -1.09 13.29
N THR A 100 5.01 -0.74 12.43
CA THR A 100 4.83 -0.64 10.98
C THR A 100 4.47 -2.00 10.35
N LEU A 101 5.17 -3.07 10.72
CA LEU A 101 4.88 -4.43 10.24
C LEU A 101 3.48 -4.91 10.67
N ASN A 102 3.06 -4.61 11.90
CA ASN A 102 1.73 -4.94 12.39
C ASN A 102 0.63 -4.20 11.60
N GLN A 103 0.81 -2.89 11.36
CA GLN A 103 -0.16 -2.11 10.57
C GLN A 103 -0.24 -2.59 9.11
N LEU A 104 0.88 -3.00 8.51
CA LEU A 104 0.88 -3.60 7.17
C LEU A 104 0.17 -4.95 7.15
N ASN A 105 0.29 -5.76 8.21
CA ASN A 105 -0.48 -7.00 8.35
C ASN A 105 -1.99 -6.75 8.48
N ASP A 106 -2.41 -5.64 9.08
CA ASP A 106 -3.83 -5.26 9.13
C ASP A 106 -4.37 -4.87 7.74
N ILE A 107 -3.55 -4.20 6.93
CA ILE A 107 -3.85 -3.92 5.52
C ILE A 107 -3.98 -5.24 4.74
N TRP A 108 -3.03 -6.16 4.90
CA TRP A 108 -3.09 -7.49 4.29
C TRP A 108 -4.38 -8.24 4.66
N SER A 109 -4.70 -8.30 5.96
CA SER A 109 -5.89 -8.97 6.48
C SER A 109 -7.18 -8.37 5.91
N THR A 110 -7.18 -7.07 5.61
CA THR A 110 -8.29 -6.41 4.94
C THR A 110 -8.41 -6.88 3.49
N TRP A 111 -7.31 -6.88 2.73
CA TRP A 111 -7.32 -7.34 1.34
C TRP A 111 -7.68 -8.81 1.19
N GLU A 112 -7.21 -9.68 2.10
CA GLU A 112 -7.54 -11.11 2.08
C GLU A 112 -9.04 -11.34 2.27
N ARG A 113 -9.69 -10.59 3.16
CA ARG A 113 -11.14 -10.71 3.43
C ARG A 113 -12.00 -10.03 2.37
N GLN A 114 -11.62 -8.82 1.98
CA GLN A 114 -12.46 -7.96 1.16
C GLN A 114 -12.14 -8.05 -0.32
N GLN A 115 -11.04 -8.69 -0.74
CA GLN A 115 -10.48 -8.62 -2.10
C GLN A 115 -9.98 -7.21 -2.46
N LEU A 116 -9.41 -7.10 -3.66
CA LEU A 116 -8.84 -5.87 -4.20
C LEU A 116 -9.89 -5.07 -4.99
N THR A 117 -9.65 -3.78 -5.13
CA THR A 117 -10.41 -2.87 -6.02
C THR A 117 -9.80 -2.87 -7.43
N TYR A 118 -10.57 -2.39 -8.40
CA TYR A 118 -10.07 -2.21 -9.76
C TYR A 118 -8.86 -1.27 -9.82
N GLU A 119 -8.90 -0.14 -9.10
CA GLU A 119 -7.78 0.81 -9.07
C GLU A 119 -6.49 0.15 -8.58
N GLN A 120 -6.60 -0.70 -7.54
CA GLN A 120 -5.45 -1.45 -7.02
C GLN A 120 -4.89 -2.42 -8.07
N LEU A 121 -5.74 -3.18 -8.76
CA LEU A 121 -5.26 -4.04 -9.85
C LEU A 121 -4.58 -3.26 -10.98
N TRP A 122 -5.21 -2.15 -11.38
CA TRP A 122 -4.70 -1.29 -12.44
C TRP A 122 -3.34 -0.70 -12.07
N ARG A 123 -3.19 -0.17 -10.85
CA ARG A 123 -1.91 0.36 -10.34
C ARG A 123 -0.81 -0.69 -10.39
N LYS A 124 -1.04 -1.88 -9.82
CA LYS A 124 -0.02 -2.94 -9.79
C LYS A 124 0.44 -3.34 -11.20
N LYS A 125 -0.48 -3.42 -12.16
CA LYS A 125 -0.16 -3.76 -13.56
C LYS A 125 0.79 -2.76 -14.22
N HIS A 126 0.79 -1.50 -13.78
CA HIS A 126 1.61 -0.42 -14.35
C HIS A 126 2.85 -0.09 -13.53
N TYR A 127 3.23 -0.96 -12.58
CA TYR A 127 4.50 -0.77 -11.88
C TYR A 127 5.68 -0.83 -12.84
N HIS A 128 6.64 0.05 -12.64
CA HIS A 128 7.97 -0.15 -13.19
C HIS A 128 8.78 -1.12 -12.32
N ALA A 129 9.91 -1.61 -12.84
CA ALA A 129 10.71 -2.65 -12.20
C ALA A 129 11.11 -2.33 -10.74
N ASP A 130 11.51 -1.09 -10.43
CA ASP A 130 11.88 -0.71 -9.07
C ASP A 130 10.69 -0.66 -8.09
N GLN A 131 9.50 -0.23 -8.55
CA GLN A 131 8.27 -0.29 -7.76
C GLN A 131 7.89 -1.73 -7.46
N GLU A 132 7.97 -2.61 -8.46
CA GLU A 132 7.69 -4.03 -8.29
C GLU A 132 8.66 -4.69 -7.31
N TYR A 133 9.95 -4.36 -7.40
CA TYR A 133 10.96 -4.81 -6.43
C TYR A 133 10.63 -4.34 -5.02
N CYS A 134 10.36 -3.03 -4.83
CA CYS A 134 10.06 -2.47 -3.51
C CYS A 134 8.80 -3.09 -2.90
N PHE A 135 7.74 -3.19 -3.70
CA PHE A 135 6.49 -3.83 -3.31
C PHE A 135 6.74 -5.27 -2.84
N ASN A 136 7.35 -6.12 -3.67
CA ASN A 136 7.57 -7.52 -3.33
C ASN A 136 8.43 -7.65 -2.07
N LYS A 137 9.50 -6.84 -1.96
CA LYS A 137 10.40 -6.85 -0.80
C LYS A 137 9.69 -6.46 0.49
N ILE A 138 8.89 -5.41 0.48
CA ILE A 138 8.09 -4.97 1.64
C ILE A 138 7.22 -6.11 2.10
N TRP A 139 6.43 -6.67 1.20
CA TRP A 139 5.43 -7.64 1.60
C TRP A 139 6.00 -9.03 1.92
N ASP A 140 7.14 -9.40 1.34
CA ASP A 140 7.94 -10.54 1.79
C ASP A 140 8.40 -10.36 3.24
N ALA A 141 8.78 -9.14 3.64
CA ALA A 141 9.18 -8.84 5.01
C ALA A 141 7.98 -8.95 5.97
N VAL A 142 6.80 -8.45 5.58
CA VAL A 142 5.58 -8.59 6.39
C VAL A 142 5.21 -10.08 6.54
N GLY A 143 5.30 -10.87 5.48
CA GLY A 143 5.06 -12.31 5.53
C GLY A 143 6.03 -13.03 6.50
N LYS A 144 7.33 -12.81 6.32
CA LYS A 144 8.37 -13.37 7.20
C LYS A 144 8.16 -13.02 8.66
N TYR A 145 7.84 -11.76 8.95
CA TYR A 145 7.60 -11.29 10.31
C TYR A 145 6.39 -12.00 10.96
N ASN A 146 5.33 -12.26 10.20
CA ASN A 146 4.14 -12.96 10.70
C ASN A 146 4.24 -14.49 10.64
N GLY A 147 5.38 -15.05 10.23
CA GLY A 147 5.55 -16.49 10.04
C GLY A 147 4.62 -17.06 8.96
N ARG A 148 4.22 -16.24 7.99
CA ARG A 148 3.29 -16.60 6.92
C ARG A 148 3.94 -16.32 5.57
N GLN A 149 3.75 -17.23 4.61
CA GLN A 149 4.07 -16.91 3.23
C GLN A 149 2.85 -16.28 2.59
N TYR A 150 2.81 -14.94 2.53
CA TYR A 150 1.70 -14.26 1.86
C TYR A 150 1.74 -14.55 0.36
N GLN A 151 0.64 -15.10 -0.14
CA GLN A 151 0.48 -15.39 -1.56
C GLN A 151 -0.05 -14.15 -2.29
N ILE A 152 0.70 -13.05 -2.25
CA ILE A 152 0.27 -11.77 -2.82
C ILE A 152 0.06 -11.89 -4.32
N GLY A 153 0.96 -12.57 -5.03
CA GLY A 153 0.78 -12.85 -6.45
C GLY A 153 -0.57 -13.55 -6.71
N VAL A 154 -0.89 -14.58 -5.93
CA VAL A 154 -2.16 -15.32 -6.05
C VAL A 154 -3.38 -14.43 -5.78
N LEU A 155 -3.32 -13.57 -4.76
CA LEU A 155 -4.40 -12.63 -4.47
C LEU A 155 -4.68 -11.71 -5.67
N PHE A 156 -3.63 -11.10 -6.23
CA PHE A 156 -3.76 -10.21 -7.39
C PHE A 156 -4.21 -10.96 -8.65
N ASP A 157 -3.66 -12.15 -8.91
CA ASP A 157 -4.05 -12.97 -10.05
C ASP A 157 -5.51 -13.43 -9.97
N THR A 158 -5.98 -13.77 -8.76
CA THR A 158 -7.34 -14.22 -8.52
C THR A 158 -8.33 -13.07 -8.72
N ALA A 159 -8.05 -11.91 -8.12
CA ALA A 159 -8.82 -10.70 -8.33
C ALA A 159 -8.82 -10.26 -9.80
N HIS A 160 -7.68 -10.38 -10.50
CA HIS A 160 -7.59 -10.07 -11.93
C HIS A 160 -8.44 -11.01 -12.79
N LYS A 161 -8.40 -12.32 -12.53
CA LYS A 161 -9.25 -13.30 -13.23
C LYS A 161 -10.73 -13.01 -13.02
N ASP A 162 -11.16 -12.74 -11.79
CA ASP A 162 -12.55 -12.42 -11.47
C ASP A 162 -13.01 -11.12 -12.19
N MET A 163 -12.17 -10.08 -12.17
CA MET A 163 -12.40 -8.84 -12.92
C MET A 163 -12.56 -9.09 -14.43
N MET A 164 -11.69 -9.92 -15.01
CA MET A 164 -11.72 -10.25 -16.43
C MET A 164 -12.97 -11.05 -16.82
N GLU A 165 -13.41 -11.99 -15.97
CA GLU A 165 -14.64 -12.75 -16.18
C GLU A 165 -15.87 -11.85 -16.17
N LYS A 166 -15.96 -10.93 -15.20
CA LYS A 166 -17.03 -9.93 -15.10
C LYS A 166 -17.06 -9.02 -16.33
N THR A 167 -15.90 -8.51 -16.74
CA THR A 167 -15.76 -7.66 -17.92
C THR A 167 -16.18 -8.39 -19.19
N ARG A 168 -15.70 -9.63 -19.39
CA ARG A 168 -16.04 -10.46 -20.55
C ARG A 168 -17.53 -10.79 -20.60
N THR A 169 -18.15 -11.08 -19.46
CA THR A 169 -19.59 -11.33 -19.39
C THR A 169 -20.38 -10.11 -19.83
N LYS A 170 -20.02 -8.92 -19.32
CA LYS A 170 -20.62 -7.67 -19.73
C LYS A 170 -20.49 -7.44 -21.24
N GLU A 171 -19.29 -7.62 -21.80
CA GLU A 171 -19.03 -7.44 -23.24
C GLU A 171 -19.86 -8.39 -24.09
N LYS A 172 -19.87 -9.69 -23.78
CA LYS A 172 -20.67 -10.69 -24.50
C LYS A 172 -22.16 -10.33 -24.54
N ILE A 173 -22.73 -9.97 -23.39
CA ILE A 173 -24.15 -9.62 -23.32
C ILE A 173 -24.42 -8.32 -24.08
N THR A 174 -23.52 -7.33 -23.97
CA THR A 174 -23.63 -6.06 -24.71
C THR A 174 -23.67 -6.31 -26.22
N THR A 175 -22.76 -7.13 -26.74
CA THR A 175 -22.74 -7.50 -28.16
C THR A 175 -24.03 -8.21 -28.56
N CYS A 176 -24.49 -9.19 -27.77
CA CYS A 176 -25.73 -9.92 -28.05
C CYS A 176 -26.95 -8.97 -28.13
N LEU A 177 -27.08 -8.05 -27.17
CA LEU A 177 -28.17 -7.07 -27.14
C LEU A 177 -28.13 -6.10 -28.34
N ASN A 178 -26.93 -5.77 -28.82
CA ASN A 178 -26.73 -4.86 -29.95
C ASN A 178 -26.95 -5.54 -31.30
N GLU A 179 -26.58 -6.81 -31.46
CA GLU A 179 -26.65 -7.52 -32.75
C GLU A 179 -27.98 -8.26 -32.96
N TYR A 180 -28.58 -8.81 -31.90
CA TYR A 180 -29.68 -9.77 -32.03
C TYR A 180 -31.00 -9.32 -31.39
N CYS A 181 -31.01 -8.24 -30.62
CA CYS A 181 -32.16 -7.87 -29.77
C CYS A 181 -32.78 -6.50 -30.07
N ASP A 182 -32.65 -5.96 -31.28
CA ASP A 182 -33.11 -4.60 -31.62
C ASP A 182 -34.60 -4.30 -31.35
N ARG A 183 -35.44 -5.33 -31.32
CA ARG A 183 -36.88 -5.21 -31.00
C ARG A 183 -37.29 -5.92 -29.70
N ALA A 184 -36.33 -6.33 -28.88
CA ALA A 184 -36.62 -7.00 -27.62
C ALA A 184 -37.15 -5.99 -26.59
N ASN A 185 -38.33 -6.27 -26.03
CA ASN A 185 -39.01 -5.38 -25.08
C ASN A 185 -38.21 -5.16 -23.77
N ASP A 186 -37.30 -6.07 -23.46
CA ASP A 186 -36.45 -6.07 -22.27
C ASP A 186 -35.03 -5.55 -22.51
N LYS A 187 -34.65 -5.18 -23.75
CA LYS A 187 -33.32 -4.68 -24.11
C LYS A 187 -32.86 -3.54 -23.20
N GLN A 188 -33.71 -2.53 -22.98
CA GLN A 188 -33.35 -1.38 -22.14
C GLN A 188 -33.12 -1.77 -20.66
N LYS A 189 -33.87 -2.75 -20.15
CA LYS A 189 -33.68 -3.27 -18.79
C LYS A 189 -32.27 -3.86 -18.64
N TYR A 190 -31.85 -4.70 -19.58
CA TYR A 190 -30.52 -5.30 -19.54
C TYR A 190 -29.39 -4.29 -19.75
N LEU A 191 -29.57 -3.29 -20.63
CA LEU A 191 -28.60 -2.21 -20.79
C LEU A 191 -28.40 -1.42 -19.48
N ASN A 192 -29.48 -1.12 -18.75
CA ASN A 192 -29.38 -0.45 -17.46
C ASN A 192 -28.62 -1.29 -16.43
N LEU A 193 -28.84 -2.62 -16.40
CA LEU A 193 -28.09 -3.54 -15.53
C LEU A 193 -26.60 -3.59 -15.89
N LEU A 194 -26.26 -3.55 -17.18
CA LEU A 194 -24.86 -3.52 -17.65
C LEU A 194 -24.16 -2.20 -17.32
N ILE A 195 -24.87 -1.07 -17.40
CA ILE A 195 -24.35 0.25 -16.99
C ILE A 195 -24.08 0.27 -15.48
N GLU A 196 -25.00 -0.26 -14.68
CA GLU A 196 -24.82 -0.34 -13.23
C GLU A 196 -23.65 -1.26 -12.87
N MET A 197 -23.53 -2.42 -13.52
CA MET A 197 -22.37 -3.31 -13.35
C MET A 197 -21.05 -2.61 -13.73
N GLN A 198 -21.02 -1.78 -14.78
CA GLN A 198 -19.84 -0.99 -15.13
C GLN A 198 -19.46 0.00 -14.03
N ARG A 199 -20.45 0.72 -13.46
CA ARG A 199 -20.21 1.66 -12.35
C ARG A 199 -19.66 0.95 -11.12
N GLN A 200 -20.14 -0.26 -10.84
CA GLN A 200 -19.64 -1.09 -9.74
C GLN A 200 -18.21 -1.59 -10.00
N LEU A 201 -17.88 -1.98 -11.24
CA LEU A 201 -16.50 -2.33 -11.65
C LEU A 201 -15.50 -1.18 -11.44
N GLU A 202 -15.95 0.06 -11.58
CA GLU A 202 -15.08 1.23 -11.40
C GLU A 202 -14.91 1.66 -9.93
N ARG A 203 -15.87 1.33 -9.05
CA ARG A 203 -15.97 1.95 -7.71
C ARG A 203 -15.95 0.97 -6.54
N SER A 204 -16.19 -0.31 -6.79
CA SER A 204 -16.39 -1.30 -5.74
C SER A 204 -15.22 -2.27 -5.63
N VAL A 205 -15.17 -2.97 -4.49
CA VAL A 205 -14.26 -4.10 -4.33
C VAL A 205 -14.74 -5.26 -5.20
N ILE A 206 -13.82 -5.97 -5.84
CA ILE A 206 -14.15 -6.87 -6.95
C ILE A 206 -15.14 -7.95 -6.53
N ASN A 207 -15.00 -8.57 -5.36
CA ASN A 207 -15.91 -9.63 -4.89
C ASN A 207 -17.35 -9.16 -4.58
N GLN A 208 -17.55 -7.87 -4.33
CA GLN A 208 -18.88 -7.30 -4.05
C GLN A 208 -19.68 -7.11 -5.33
N ILE A 209 -19.00 -7.07 -6.48
CA ILE A 209 -19.63 -6.97 -7.78
C ILE A 209 -20.20 -8.33 -8.13
N GLN A 210 -21.52 -8.43 -8.09
CA GLN A 210 -22.25 -9.62 -8.50
C GLN A 210 -22.80 -9.41 -9.90
N ILE A 211 -22.60 -10.38 -10.79
CA ILE A 211 -23.31 -10.37 -12.07
C ILE A 211 -24.80 -10.57 -11.74
N PRO A 212 -25.68 -9.61 -12.09
CA PRO A 212 -27.12 -9.72 -11.86
C PRO A 212 -27.65 -11.08 -12.35
N PRO A 213 -28.50 -11.78 -11.58
CA PRO A 213 -29.05 -13.09 -11.97
C PRO A 213 -29.69 -13.08 -13.36
N GLU A 214 -30.37 -12.00 -13.71
CA GLU A 214 -31.00 -11.82 -15.02
C GLU A 214 -29.99 -11.75 -16.15
N LEU A 215 -28.79 -11.21 -15.90
CA LEU A 215 -27.70 -11.21 -16.87
C LEU A 215 -27.04 -12.59 -16.96
N LYS A 216 -26.92 -13.33 -15.84
CA LYS A 216 -26.39 -14.71 -15.86
C LYS A 216 -27.24 -15.65 -16.72
N GLN A 217 -28.55 -15.47 -16.75
CA GLN A 217 -29.47 -16.25 -17.59
C GLN A 217 -29.25 -16.05 -19.10
N LEU A 218 -28.61 -14.94 -19.49
CA LEU A 218 -28.28 -14.64 -20.89
C LEU A 218 -26.92 -15.18 -21.31
N VAL A 219 -26.12 -15.70 -20.38
CA VAL A 219 -24.82 -16.31 -20.67
C VAL A 219 -25.06 -17.81 -20.94
N PRO A 220 -24.75 -18.31 -22.15
CA PRO A 220 -24.89 -19.74 -22.46
C PRO A 220 -23.90 -20.62 -21.68
#